data_AF-A0A3A4WE99-F1
#
_entry.id   AF-A0A3A4WE99-F1
#
_cell.length_a   1.000
_cell.length_b   1.000
_cell.length_c   1.000
_cell.angle_alpha   90.00
_cell.angle_beta   90.00
_cell.angle_gamma   90.00
#
_symmetry.space_group_name_H-M   'P 1'
#
loop_
_entity.id
_entity.type
_entity.pdbx_description
1 polymer ?
#
loop_
_entity_poly.entity_id
_entity_poly.type
_entity_poly.pdbx_seq_one_letter_code
_entity_poly.pdbx_strand_id
1 'polypeptide(L)'
;MNDGRQKSSPPCIINEGTVFRKKDMLRALETLETVRFEQVVDGRMISAGQAIIAAVFASRGSATLLVNGYLYININSFDYVRFYINRTGQTVVELPSESMTLKLTAIEGEQSAPCRYERRAYGDDRYDEETFVLLDEESEEED
;
A
#
# COMPACT_ATOMS: atom_id res chain seq x y z
N MET A 1 4.79 40.03 -6.29
CA MET A 1 4.41 38.67 -6.69
C MET A 1 4.64 37.77 -5.48
N ASN A 2 3.57 37.32 -4.83
CA ASN A 2 3.68 36.57 -3.58
C ASN A 2 3.72 35.08 -3.91
N ASP A 3 4.93 34.50 -3.96
CA ASP A 3 5.12 33.05 -4.06
C ASP A 3 4.89 32.43 -2.68
N GLY A 4 3.62 32.40 -2.28
CA GLY A 4 3.20 31.76 -1.05
C GLY A 4 3.15 30.25 -1.26
N ARG A 5 4.30 29.56 -1.10
CA ARG A 5 4.30 28.12 -0.80
C ARG A 5 3.39 27.91 0.41
N GLN A 6 2.12 27.54 0.17
CA GLN A 6 1.25 27.10 1.23
C GLN A 6 1.90 25.86 1.84
N LYS A 7 2.44 26.00 3.05
CA LYS A 7 2.80 24.85 3.87
C LYS A 7 1.50 24.11 4.19
N SER A 8 1.12 23.16 3.35
CA SER A 8 0.07 22.22 3.66
C SER A 8 0.63 21.23 4.68
N SER A 9 0.14 21.27 5.91
CA SER A 9 0.41 20.20 6.87
C SER A 9 -0.06 18.86 6.28
N PRO A 10 0.66 17.75 6.52
CA PRO A 10 0.19 16.43 6.11
C PRO A 10 -1.22 16.14 6.66
N PRO A 11 -2.06 15.41 5.91
CA PRO A 11 -3.40 15.07 6.36
C PRO A 11 -3.36 14.15 7.58
N CYS A 12 -4.34 14.30 8.47
CA CYS A 12 -4.58 13.39 9.60
C CYS A 12 -5.83 12.57 9.30
N ILE A 13 -5.67 11.25 9.16
CA ILE A 13 -6.75 10.33 8.76
C ILE A 13 -6.94 9.31 9.87
N ILE A 14 -8.15 9.21 10.43
CA ILE A 14 -8.47 8.35 11.58
C ILE A 14 -9.70 7.52 11.24
N ASN A 15 -9.59 6.20 11.43
CA ASN A 15 -10.64 5.17 11.24
C ASN A 15 -11.18 4.99 9.82
N GLU A 16 -11.35 6.06 9.04
CA GLU A 16 -11.82 6.02 7.66
C GLU A 16 -11.05 7.03 6.80
N GLY A 17 -10.70 6.61 5.59
CA GLY A 17 -10.15 7.51 4.59
C GLY A 17 -9.59 6.78 3.38
N THR A 18 -9.00 7.58 2.49
CA THR A 18 -8.35 7.10 1.26
C THR A 18 -6.94 7.66 1.18
N VAL A 19 -5.95 6.80 0.95
CA VAL A 19 -4.55 7.17 0.79
C VAL A 19 -4.02 6.66 -0.55
N PHE A 20 -3.33 7.54 -1.27
CA PHE A 20 -2.76 7.27 -2.60
C PHE A 20 -1.22 7.35 -2.60
N ARG A 21 -0.63 7.96 -1.57
CA ARG A 21 0.84 8.00 -1.41
C ARG A 21 1.33 6.61 -1.04
N LYS A 22 2.28 6.07 -1.80
CA LYS A 22 2.79 4.70 -1.63
C LYS A 22 3.30 4.43 -0.21
N LYS A 23 3.96 5.40 0.43
CA LYS A 23 4.38 5.33 1.85
C LYS A 23 3.20 5.10 2.81
N ASP A 24 2.08 5.78 2.59
CA ASP A 24 0.91 5.69 3.48
C ASP A 24 0.09 4.44 3.18
N MET A 25 0.03 3.99 1.92
CA MET A 25 -0.52 2.70 1.53
C MET A 25 0.22 1.54 2.21
N LEU A 26 1.56 1.54 2.19
CA LEU A 26 2.38 0.55 2.91
C LEU A 26 2.03 0.52 4.39
N ARG A 27 2.11 1.68 5.06
CA ARG A 27 1.85 1.80 6.50
C ARG A 27 0.45 1.32 6.89
N ALA A 28 -0.56 1.62 6.08
CA ALA A 28 -1.93 1.19 6.35
C ALA A 28 -2.05 -0.35 6.29
N LEU A 29 -1.45 -0.98 5.27
CA LEU A 29 -1.53 -2.43 5.06
C LEU A 29 -0.64 -3.23 6.02
N GLU A 30 0.50 -2.69 6.44
CA GLU A 30 1.39 -3.32 7.43
C GLU A 30 0.75 -3.49 8.82
N THR A 31 -0.39 -2.84 9.07
CA THR A 31 -1.18 -3.06 10.30
C THR A 31 -1.98 -4.36 10.29
N LEU A 32 -2.11 -5.01 9.14
CA LEU A 32 -2.92 -6.21 8.96
C LEU A 32 -2.04 -7.46 9.02
N GLU A 33 -2.47 -8.46 9.78
CA GLU A 33 -1.80 -9.76 9.87
C GLU A 33 -2.63 -10.85 9.18
N THR A 34 -3.79 -11.20 9.75
CA THR A 34 -4.71 -12.19 9.19
C THR A 34 -5.98 -11.51 8.71
N VAL A 35 -6.42 -11.84 7.50
CA VAL A 35 -7.54 -11.18 6.83
C VAL A 35 -8.50 -12.19 6.19
N ARG A 36 -9.78 -11.83 6.13
CA ARG A 36 -10.70 -12.38 5.13
C ARG A 36 -10.56 -11.55 3.87
N PHE A 37 -10.32 -12.19 2.73
CA PHE A 37 -10.23 -11.49 1.45
C PHE A 37 -11.47 -11.75 0.60
N GLU A 38 -11.84 -10.76 -0.21
CA GLU A 38 -12.81 -10.85 -1.30
C GLU A 38 -12.16 -10.23 -2.54
N GLN A 39 -12.03 -11.00 -3.62
CA GLN A 39 -11.62 -10.52 -4.92
C GLN A 39 -12.88 -10.27 -5.77
N VAL A 40 -13.10 -9.01 -6.12
CA VAL A 40 -14.21 -8.59 -6.97
C VAL A 40 -13.65 -8.13 -8.31
N VAL A 41 -14.12 -8.68 -9.43
CA VAL A 41 -13.73 -8.28 -10.78
C VAL A 41 -15.00 -7.91 -11.55
N ASP A 42 -15.04 -6.72 -12.15
CA ASP A 42 -16.21 -6.20 -12.86
C ASP A 42 -17.51 -6.31 -12.04
N GLY A 43 -17.42 -6.00 -10.74
CA GLY A 43 -18.54 -6.07 -9.79
C GLY A 43 -18.96 -7.48 -9.37
N ARG A 44 -18.30 -8.54 -9.85
CA ARG A 44 -18.59 -9.93 -9.49
C ARG A 44 -17.53 -10.47 -8.53
N MET A 45 -17.97 -11.10 -7.44
CA MET A 45 -17.07 -11.81 -6.54
C MET A 45 -16.53 -13.05 -7.23
N ILE A 46 -15.22 -13.10 -7.46
CA ILE A 46 -14.54 -14.21 -8.16
C ILE A 46 -13.92 -15.18 -7.16
N SER A 47 -13.41 -14.68 -6.04
CA SER A 47 -12.77 -15.49 -5.02
C SER A 47 -12.93 -14.86 -3.64
N ALA A 48 -13.02 -15.68 -2.61
CA ALA A 48 -13.07 -15.24 -1.22
C ALA A 48 -12.48 -16.32 -0.30
N GLY A 49 -11.95 -15.90 0.84
CA GLY A 49 -11.35 -16.82 1.79
C GLY A 49 -10.60 -16.13 2.92
N GLN A 50 -9.69 -16.84 3.56
CA GLN A 50 -8.80 -16.33 4.59
C GLN A 50 -7.35 -16.38 4.11
N ALA A 51 -6.54 -15.42 4.54
CA ALA A 51 -5.12 -15.37 4.25
C ALA A 51 -4.34 -14.69 5.37
N ILE A 52 -3.06 -15.06 5.48
CA ILE A 52 -2.05 -14.36 6.29
C ILE A 52 -1.26 -13.46 5.36
N ILE A 53 -1.12 -12.18 5.71
CA ILE A 53 -0.28 -11.25 4.98
C ILE A 53 1.18 -11.59 5.30
N ALA A 54 1.87 -12.11 4.28
CA ALA A 54 3.27 -12.50 4.38
C ALA A 54 4.20 -11.29 4.18
N ALA A 55 3.86 -10.40 3.26
CA ALA A 55 4.61 -9.17 2.99
C ALA A 55 3.74 -8.14 2.27
N VAL A 56 4.05 -6.87 2.54
CA VAL A 56 3.57 -5.71 1.78
C VAL A 56 4.79 -4.99 1.22
N PHE A 57 4.82 -4.74 -0.08
CA PHE A 57 5.97 -4.14 -0.76
C PHE A 57 5.55 -3.30 -1.97
N ALA A 58 6.49 -2.54 -2.52
CA ALA A 58 6.32 -1.81 -3.77
C ALA A 58 7.40 -2.29 -4.74
N SER A 59 7.00 -2.94 -5.83
CA SER A 59 7.91 -3.42 -6.89
C SER A 59 7.29 -3.15 -8.25
N ARG A 60 8.10 -2.83 -9.27
CA ARG A 60 7.59 -2.72 -10.66
C ARG A 60 7.50 -4.08 -11.35
N GLY A 61 8.28 -5.06 -10.93
CA GLY A 61 8.43 -6.36 -11.61
C GLY A 61 7.75 -7.54 -10.92
N SER A 62 6.96 -7.31 -9.87
CA SER A 62 6.38 -8.38 -9.05
C SER A 62 4.86 -8.25 -8.96
N ALA A 63 4.15 -9.37 -8.84
CA ALA A 63 2.70 -9.38 -8.72
C ALA A 63 2.23 -9.38 -7.25
N THR A 64 0.97 -9.01 -7.03
CA THR A 64 0.23 -9.39 -5.82
C THR A 64 -0.20 -10.85 -5.95
N LEU A 65 0.10 -11.68 -4.95
CA LEU A 65 -0.09 -13.14 -5.03
C LEU A 65 -0.71 -13.69 -3.74
N LEU A 66 -1.69 -14.56 -3.90
CA LEU A 66 -2.23 -15.40 -2.83
C LEU A 66 -1.97 -16.87 -3.17
N VAL A 67 -1.08 -17.51 -2.42
CA VAL A 67 -0.72 -18.93 -2.61
C VAL A 67 -0.56 -19.59 -1.25
N ASN A 68 -1.13 -20.79 -1.09
CA ASN A 68 -1.03 -21.56 0.15
C ASN A 68 -1.51 -20.79 1.41
N GLY A 69 -2.51 -19.93 1.25
CA GLY A 69 -3.03 -19.09 2.35
C GLY A 69 -2.14 -17.89 2.73
N TYR A 70 -1.04 -17.65 2.00
CA TYR A 70 -0.17 -16.49 2.21
C TYR A 70 -0.40 -15.44 1.13
N LEU A 71 -0.65 -14.21 1.57
CA LEU A 71 -0.90 -13.04 0.73
C LEU A 71 0.33 -12.14 0.69
N TYR A 72 0.88 -11.96 -0.49
CA TYR A 72 1.96 -11.03 -0.82
C TYR A 72 1.36 -9.85 -1.57
N ILE A 73 1.40 -8.65 -0.99
CA ILE A 73 0.74 -7.47 -1.54
C ILE A 73 1.78 -6.55 -2.17
N ASN A 74 1.69 -6.36 -3.49
CA ASN A 74 2.39 -5.29 -4.17
C ASN A 74 1.49 -4.06 -4.27
N ILE A 75 1.82 -2.98 -3.56
CA ILE A 75 1.02 -1.76 -3.57
C ILE A 75 1.06 -0.99 -4.90
N ASN A 76 1.96 -1.38 -5.82
CA ASN A 76 1.96 -0.88 -7.19
C ASN A 76 0.92 -1.58 -8.07
N SER A 77 0.31 -2.67 -7.62
CA SER A 77 -0.82 -3.32 -8.32
C SER A 77 -2.16 -2.59 -8.14
N PHE A 78 -2.19 -1.54 -7.31
CA PHE A 78 -3.42 -0.84 -6.90
C PHE A 78 -3.26 0.67 -6.99
N ASP A 79 -4.36 1.36 -7.26
CA ASP A 79 -4.38 2.80 -7.47
C ASP A 79 -4.29 3.56 -6.14
N TYR A 80 -5.04 3.10 -5.14
CA TYR A 80 -5.08 3.67 -3.80
C TYR A 80 -5.49 2.61 -2.77
N VAL A 81 -5.41 2.97 -1.49
CA VAL A 81 -5.97 2.21 -0.37
C VAL A 81 -7.12 3.02 0.21
N ARG A 82 -8.30 2.43 0.32
CA ARG A 82 -9.40 2.95 1.14
C ARG A 82 -9.55 2.07 2.37
N PHE A 83 -9.76 2.66 3.53
CA PHE A 83 -10.04 1.90 4.75
C PHE A 83 -11.20 2.53 5.52
N TYR A 84 -11.93 1.72 6.27
CA TYR A 84 -13.00 2.14 7.15
C TYR A 84 -13.27 1.07 8.22
N ILE A 85 -13.92 1.44 9.32
CA ILE A 85 -14.46 0.50 10.28
C ILE A 85 -15.87 0.12 9.85
N ASN A 86 -16.13 -1.18 9.69
CA ASN A 86 -17.46 -1.66 9.31
C ASN A 86 -18.44 -1.65 10.50
N ARG A 87 -19.69 -2.02 10.26
CA ARG A 87 -20.73 -2.06 11.30
C ARG A 87 -20.45 -3.05 12.44
N THR A 88 -19.58 -4.03 12.21
CA THR A 88 -19.17 -5.02 13.21
C THR A 88 -17.91 -4.60 13.96
N GLY A 89 -17.41 -3.38 13.75
CA GLY A 89 -16.20 -2.86 14.40
C GLY A 89 -14.89 -3.32 13.77
N GLN A 90 -14.93 -4.10 12.68
CA GLN A 90 -13.73 -4.62 12.03
C GLN A 90 -13.18 -3.62 11.02
N THR A 91 -11.86 -3.49 10.96
CA THR A 91 -11.17 -2.74 9.91
C THR A 91 -11.36 -3.44 8.56
N VAL A 92 -11.88 -2.70 7.59
CA VAL A 92 -11.98 -3.10 6.19
C VAL A 92 -11.07 -2.22 5.37
N VAL A 93 -10.29 -2.85 4.48
CA VAL A 93 -9.39 -2.20 3.54
C VAL A 93 -9.75 -2.62 2.13
N GLU A 94 -9.95 -1.66 1.25
CA GLU A 94 -10.26 -1.83 -0.17
C GLU A 94 -9.07 -1.35 -1.01
N LEU A 95 -8.64 -2.22 -1.92
CA LEU A 95 -7.51 -2.04 -2.84
C LEU A 95 -8.03 -2.14 -4.27
N PRO A 96 -8.56 -1.05 -4.84
CA PRO A 96 -9.00 -1.02 -6.23
C PRO A 96 -7.83 -0.92 -7.22
N SER A 97 -8.07 -1.53 -8.38
CA SER A 97 -7.36 -1.37 -9.65
C SER A 97 -8.40 -1.24 -10.78
N GLU A 98 -7.96 -1.05 -12.02
CA GLU A 98 -8.81 -0.74 -13.19
C GLU A 98 -10.15 -1.50 -13.26
N SER A 99 -10.14 -2.82 -13.13
CA SER A 99 -11.34 -3.68 -13.21
C SER A 99 -11.52 -4.59 -11.99
N MET A 100 -10.65 -4.49 -10.99
CA MET A 100 -10.61 -5.40 -9.85
C MET A 100 -10.51 -4.65 -8.53
N THR A 101 -11.18 -5.15 -7.50
CA THR A 101 -11.03 -4.66 -6.13
C THR A 101 -10.70 -5.84 -5.24
N LEU A 102 -9.57 -5.76 -4.53
CA LEU A 102 -9.24 -6.65 -3.44
C LEU A 102 -9.73 -6.02 -2.13
N LYS A 103 -10.68 -6.65 -1.47
CA LYS A 103 -11.18 -6.20 -0.17
C LYS A 103 -10.67 -7.13 0.92
N LEU A 104 -10.09 -6.55 1.96
CA LEU A 104 -9.51 -7.23 3.10
C LEU A 104 -10.28 -6.82 4.35
N THR A 105 -10.79 -7.77 5.11
CA THR A 105 -11.38 -7.52 6.44
C THR A 105 -10.47 -8.13 7.49
N ALA A 106 -9.96 -7.31 8.41
CA ALA A 106 -9.11 -7.76 9.50
C ALA A 106 -9.83 -8.83 10.34
N ILE A 107 -9.14 -9.93 10.63
CA ILE A 107 -9.60 -10.92 11.60
C ILE A 107 -8.91 -10.61 12.92
N GLU A 108 -9.70 -10.28 13.93
CA GLU A 108 -9.18 -10.20 15.30
C GLU A 108 -8.89 -11.63 15.78
N GLY A 109 -7.61 -11.94 15.96
CA GLY A 109 -7.11 -13.16 16.60
C GLY A 109 -6.07 -12.79 17.65
N GLU A 110 -5.64 -13.76 18.47
CA GLU A 110 -4.44 -13.57 19.29
C GLU A 110 -3.31 -13.12 18.36
N GLN A 111 -2.76 -11.93 18.60
CA GLN A 111 -1.61 -11.40 17.88
C GLN A 111 -0.51 -12.44 17.96
N SER A 112 -0.40 -13.28 16.94
CA SER A 112 0.76 -14.15 16.79
C SER A 112 1.89 -13.17 16.55
N ALA A 113 2.96 -13.26 17.36
CA ALA A 113 4.09 -12.34 17.28
C ALA A 113 4.36 -11.99 15.80
N PRO A 114 4.39 -10.68 15.46
CA PRO A 114 4.34 -10.23 14.07
C PRO A 114 5.29 -11.08 13.28
N CYS A 115 4.82 -11.73 12.20
CA CYS A 115 5.64 -12.66 11.43
C CYS A 115 7.03 -12.05 11.25
N ARG A 116 7.98 -12.53 12.06
CA ARG A 116 9.35 -12.04 12.12
C ARG A 116 10.10 -12.69 10.97
N TYR A 117 9.52 -12.59 9.76
CA TYR A 117 10.32 -12.71 8.56
C TYR A 117 11.17 -11.47 8.54
N GLU A 118 12.46 -11.70 8.72
CA GLU A 118 13.45 -10.65 8.82
C GLU A 118 13.21 -9.59 7.76
N ARG A 119 13.17 -8.35 8.23
CA ARG A 119 13.17 -7.12 7.44
C ARG A 119 14.52 -7.03 6.70
N ARG A 120 14.82 -7.97 5.81
CA ARG A 120 16.04 -8.06 5.00
C ARG A 120 15.71 -8.73 3.67
N ALA A 121 16.10 -8.01 2.61
CA ALA A 121 16.26 -8.48 1.23
C ALA A 121 14.99 -8.64 0.37
N TYR A 122 14.29 -7.54 0.11
CA TYR A 122 14.15 -7.10 -1.29
C TYR A 122 14.80 -5.71 -1.38
N GLY A 123 15.75 -5.60 -2.30
CA GLY A 123 16.71 -4.50 -2.39
C GLY A 123 16.06 -3.12 -2.53
N ASP A 124 16.66 -2.17 -1.81
CA ASP A 124 17.22 -0.92 -2.34
C ASP A 124 16.51 -0.05 -3.40
N ASP A 125 15.21 -0.21 -3.67
CA ASP A 125 14.42 0.82 -4.37
C ASP A 125 13.53 1.57 -3.38
N ARG A 126 14.13 1.92 -2.22
CA ARG A 126 13.45 2.69 -1.19
C ARG A 126 13.24 4.12 -1.68
N TYR A 127 12.08 4.34 -2.29
CA TYR A 127 11.49 5.65 -2.52
C TYR A 127 12.22 6.49 -3.58
N ASP A 128 11.99 6.20 -4.85
CA ASP A 128 12.18 7.22 -5.90
C ASP A 128 11.01 8.22 -5.84
N GLU A 129 10.89 8.92 -4.71
CA GLU A 129 10.39 10.29 -4.68
C GLU A 129 11.64 11.14 -4.92
N GLU A 130 11.86 11.57 -6.15
CA GLU A 130 12.80 12.65 -6.45
C GLU A 130 14.29 12.35 -6.25
N THR A 131 14.88 11.49 -7.10
CA THR A 131 16.26 11.75 -7.54
C THR A 131 16.24 12.97 -8.48
N PHE A 132 16.11 14.19 -7.92
CA PHE A 132 16.54 15.39 -8.62
C PHE A 132 18.07 15.35 -8.66
N VAL A 133 18.63 14.82 -9.74
CA VAL A 133 19.99 15.19 -10.12
C VAL A 133 19.89 16.66 -10.54
N LEU A 134 20.26 17.58 -9.65
CA LEU A 134 20.68 18.90 -10.10
C LEU A 134 21.94 18.65 -10.93
N LEU A 135 21.75 18.51 -12.24
CA LEU A 135 22.85 18.73 -13.17
C LEU A 135 23.10 20.23 -13.05
N ASP A 136 24.11 20.61 -12.27
CA ASP A 136 24.75 21.90 -12.46
C ASP A 136 25.13 21.93 -13.94
N GLU A 137 24.42 22.75 -14.72
CA GLU A 137 24.81 23.06 -16.09
C GLU A 137 26.20 23.68 -15.99
N GLU A 138 27.24 22.90 -16.32
CA GLU A 138 28.55 23.43 -16.64
C GLU A 138 28.37 24.41 -17.81
N SER A 139 28.30 25.70 -17.48
CA SER A 139 28.49 26.76 -18.45
C SER A 139 29.96 26.78 -18.86
N GLU A 140 30.32 25.91 -19.80
CA GLU A 140 31.44 26.17 -20.69
C GLU A 140 30.99 27.25 -21.69
N GLU A 141 31.35 28.50 -21.45
CA GLU A 141 31.58 29.45 -22.53
C GLU A 141 33.07 29.81 -22.52
N GLU A 142 33.81 29.13 -23.39
CA GLU A 142 35.05 29.64 -23.98
C GLU A 142 34.69 30.85 -24.85
N ASP A 143 35.26 32.02 -24.53
CA ASP A 143 35.92 32.96 -25.46
C ASP A 143 36.55 34.16 -24.72
#